data_AF-A0A496R9N4-F1
#
_entry.id   AF-A0A496R9N4-F1
#
_cell.length_a   1.000
_cell.length_b   1.000
_cell.length_c   1.000
_cell.angle_alpha   90.00
_cell.angle_beta   90.00
_cell.angle_gamma   90.00
#
_symmetry.space_group_name_H-M   'P 1'
#
loop_
_entity.id
_entity.type
_entity.pdbx_description
1 polymer ?
#
loop_
_entity_poly.entity_id
_entity_poly.type
_entity_poly.pdbx_seq_one_letter_code
_entity_poly.pdbx_strand_id
1 'polypeptide(L)'
;FGKLDAGFITSNVYNNDKNKHLTGVLRVIASSDPLPQWVLVSRKDLDLGKISELKNTLSGLSSTEEGRNLLKETGFSGFIPADAERLSVMEKYNAASK
;
A
#
# COMPACT_ATOMS: atom_id res chain seq x y z
N PHE A 1 28.16 13.64 5.26
CA PHE A 1 27.37 13.00 4.19
C PHE A 1 28.06 11.72 3.76
N GLY A 2 27.33 10.68 3.34
CA GLY A 2 27.93 9.41 2.87
C GLY A 2 28.34 8.42 3.97
N LYS A 3 27.46 8.12 4.94
CA LYS A 3 27.70 7.02 5.90
C LYS A 3 27.34 5.63 5.34
N LEU A 4 26.61 5.59 4.23
CA LEU A 4 26.10 4.39 3.57
C LEU A 4 26.25 4.57 2.05
N ASP A 5 26.62 3.50 1.35
CA ASP A 5 26.80 3.50 -0.10
C ASP A 5 25.49 3.26 -0.86
N ALA A 6 24.54 2.54 -0.24
CA ALA A 6 23.24 2.23 -0.81
C ALA A 6 22.18 2.04 0.30
N GLY A 7 20.91 2.16 -0.07
CA GLY A 7 19.76 1.92 0.80
C GLY A 7 18.49 1.67 -0.01
N PHE A 8 17.40 1.34 0.68
CA PHE A 8 16.09 1.16 0.07
C PHE A 8 15.10 2.20 0.57
N ILE A 9 14.16 2.59 -0.27
CA ILE A 9 13.08 3.52 0.04
C ILE A 9 11.88 3.19 -0.84
N THR A 10 10.66 3.47 -0.38
CA THR A 10 9.49 3.32 -1.23
C THR A 10 9.45 4.42 -2.29
N SER A 11 8.92 4.10 -3.46
CA SER A 11 8.74 5.07 -4.55
C SER A 11 7.93 6.29 -4.11
N ASN A 12 6.92 6.11 -3.24
CA ASN A 12 6.15 7.22 -2.68
C ASN A 12 7.02 8.19 -1.87
N VAL A 13 7.84 7.70 -0.96
CA VAL A 13 8.70 8.58 -0.16
C VAL A 13 9.75 9.25 -1.05
N TYR A 14 10.35 8.51 -1.99
CA TYR A 14 11.32 9.07 -2.94
C TYR A 14 10.69 10.18 -3.81
N ASN A 15 9.49 9.99 -4.33
CA ASN A 15 8.81 10.96 -5.19
C ASN A 15 8.32 12.19 -4.42
N ASN A 16 7.81 12.01 -3.20
CA ASN A 16 7.37 13.12 -2.35
C ASN A 16 8.53 14.02 -1.93
N ASP A 17 9.72 13.45 -1.79
CA ASP A 17 10.92 14.17 -1.38
C ASP A 17 11.83 14.53 -2.53
N LYS A 18 11.53 14.13 -3.78
CA LYS A 18 12.45 14.19 -4.95
C LYS A 18 13.09 15.57 -5.18
N ASN A 19 12.42 16.64 -4.76
CA ASN A 19 12.87 18.03 -4.89
C ASN A 19 13.46 18.63 -3.59
N LYS A 20 13.65 17.85 -2.55
CA LYS A 20 14.30 18.26 -1.29
C LYS A 20 15.81 18.04 -1.39
N HIS A 21 16.54 18.79 -0.59
CA HIS A 21 18.01 18.90 -0.64
C HIS A 21 18.76 17.56 -0.49
N LEU A 22 18.12 16.52 0.05
CA LEU A 22 18.71 15.21 0.32
C LEU A 22 18.56 14.19 -0.83
N THR A 23 17.48 14.25 -1.61
CA THR A 23 17.24 13.29 -2.71
C THR A 23 17.90 13.68 -4.02
N GLY A 24 18.21 14.97 -4.21
CA GLY A 24 18.88 15.48 -5.42
C GLY A 24 20.28 14.91 -5.65
N VAL A 25 20.89 14.29 -4.64
CA VAL A 25 22.19 13.62 -4.72
C VAL A 25 22.08 12.08 -4.75
N LEU A 26 20.86 11.54 -4.74
CA LEU A 26 20.61 10.09 -4.78
C LEU A 26 20.26 9.66 -6.20
N ARG A 27 20.85 8.54 -6.65
CA ARG A 27 20.52 7.88 -7.92
C ARG A 27 19.81 6.56 -7.66
N VAL A 28 18.66 6.34 -8.29
CA VAL A 28 18.00 5.03 -8.30
C VAL A 28 18.80 4.09 -9.19
N ILE A 29 19.31 2.99 -8.61
CA ILE A 29 20.10 1.96 -9.33
C ILE A 29 19.30 0.69 -9.62
N ALA A 30 18.21 0.46 -8.88
CA ALA A 30 17.32 -0.68 -9.04
C ALA A 30 15.91 -0.31 -8.52
N SER A 31 14.89 -0.97 -9.07
CA SER A 31 13.51 -0.92 -8.59
C SER A 31 12.98 -2.33 -8.46
N SER A 32 12.26 -2.63 -7.39
CA SER A 32 11.51 -3.87 -7.27
C SER A 32 10.25 -3.80 -8.16
N ASP A 33 9.65 -4.96 -8.38
CA ASP A 33 8.26 -5.04 -8.83
C ASP A 33 7.34 -4.32 -7.83
N PRO A 34 6.20 -3.75 -8.30
CA PRO A 34 5.24 -3.11 -7.42
C PRO A 34 4.62 -4.13 -6.47
N LEU A 35 4.54 -3.75 -5.19
CA LEU A 35 3.90 -4.53 -4.14
C LEU A 35 2.62 -3.85 -3.65
N PRO A 36 1.56 -4.61 -3.30
CA PRO A 36 0.43 -4.05 -2.57
C PRO A 36 0.92 -3.42 -1.25
N GLN A 37 0.79 -2.10 -1.11
CA GLN A 37 1.27 -1.38 0.08
C GLN A 37 0.33 -1.53 1.28
N TRP A 38 -0.98 -1.50 1.04
CA TRP A 38 -1.99 -1.45 2.09
C TRP A 38 -3.00 -2.57 1.86
N VAL A 39 -2.96 -3.57 2.73
CA VAL A 39 -3.90 -4.70 2.73
C VAL A 39 -4.63 -4.72 4.06
N LEU A 40 -5.96 -4.69 4.01
CA LEU A 40 -6.80 -4.91 5.18
C LEU A 40 -7.00 -6.41 5.37
N VAL A 41 -6.66 -6.89 6.56
CA VAL A 41 -6.79 -8.30 6.94
C VAL A 41 -7.71 -8.41 8.15
N SER A 42 -8.56 -9.44 8.18
CA SER A 42 -9.39 -9.77 9.32
C SER A 42 -8.79 -10.95 10.09
N ARG A 43 -9.16 -11.08 11.37
CA ARG A 43 -8.88 -12.30 12.12
C ARG A 43 -9.72 -13.46 11.56
N LYS A 44 -9.14 -14.66 11.59
CA LYS A 44 -9.77 -15.88 11.05
C LYS A 44 -11.04 -16.33 11.79
N ASP A 45 -11.20 -15.89 13.04
CA ASP A 45 -12.26 -16.28 13.96
C ASP A 45 -13.40 -15.24 14.04
N LEU A 46 -13.33 -14.18 13.23
CA LEU A 46 -14.41 -13.21 13.11
C LEU A 46 -15.60 -13.79 12.33
N ASP A 47 -16.79 -13.36 12.72
CA ASP A 47 -18.03 -13.73 12.05
C ASP A 47 -18.00 -13.33 10.57
N LEU A 48 -18.28 -14.29 9.69
CA LEU A 48 -18.22 -14.10 8.24
C LEU A 48 -19.28 -13.11 7.74
N GLY A 49 -20.43 -13.02 8.42
CA GLY A 49 -21.48 -12.05 8.11
C GLY A 49 -20.98 -10.63 8.31
N LYS A 50 -20.38 -10.35 9.48
CA LYS A 50 -19.77 -9.05 9.78
C LYS A 50 -18.62 -8.69 8.85
N ILE A 51 -17.79 -9.68 8.47
CA ILE A 51 -16.72 -9.45 7.50
C ILE A 51 -17.31 -9.05 6.14
N SER A 52 -18.36 -9.74 5.69
CA SER A 52 -19.02 -9.43 4.43
C SER A 52 -19.68 -8.06 4.44
N GLU A 53 -20.34 -7.70 5.54
CA GLU A 53 -20.92 -6.37 5.74
C GLU A 53 -19.85 -5.27 5.68
N LEU A 54 -18.76 -5.42 6.44
CA LEU A 54 -17.66 -4.47 6.46
C LEU A 54 -17.02 -4.32 5.07
N LYS A 55 -16.82 -5.43 4.35
CA LYS A 55 -16.27 -5.41 2.98
C LYS A 55 -17.16 -4.60 2.03
N ASN A 56 -18.47 -4.81 2.10
CA ASN A 56 -19.43 -4.09 1.26
C ASN A 56 -19.46 -2.61 1.61
N THR A 57 -19.50 -2.27 2.90
CA THR A 57 -19.48 -0.87 3.37
C THR A 57 -18.21 -0.15 2.91
N LEU A 58 -17.03 -0.74 3.11
CA LEU A 58 -15.75 -0.12 2.69
C LEU A 58 -15.67 0.06 1.17
N SER A 59 -16.11 -0.94 0.40
CA SER A 59 -16.10 -0.86 -1.07
C SER A 59 -17.06 0.20 -1.62
N GLY A 60 -18.12 0.52 -0.87
CA GLY A 60 -19.13 1.52 -1.24
C GLY A 60 -18.81 2.96 -0.83
N LEU A 61 -17.73 3.21 -0.06
CA LEU A 61 -17.41 4.56 0.45
C LEU A 61 -17.27 5.61 -0.65
N SER A 62 -16.75 5.25 -1.82
CA SER A 62 -16.59 6.20 -2.93
C SER A 62 -17.94 6.63 -3.55
N SER A 63 -19.01 5.88 -3.31
CA SER A 63 -20.34 6.16 -3.85
C SER A 63 -21.08 7.27 -3.09
N THR A 64 -20.74 7.53 -1.82
CA THR A 64 -21.38 8.58 -1.01
C THR A 64 -20.49 9.83 -0.86
N GLU A 65 -21.09 10.99 -0.62
CA GLU A 65 -20.32 12.23 -0.40
C GLU A 65 -19.50 12.17 0.88
N GLU A 66 -20.11 11.72 1.97
CA GLU A 66 -19.44 11.51 3.25
C GLU A 66 -18.26 10.53 3.12
N GLY A 67 -18.45 9.40 2.42
CA GLY A 67 -17.39 8.44 2.21
C GLY A 67 -16.26 8.97 1.33
N ARG A 68 -16.55 9.80 0.31
CA ARG A 68 -15.51 10.49 -0.48
C ARG A 68 -14.72 11.50 0.36
N ASN A 69 -15.37 12.22 1.27
CA ASN A 69 -14.69 13.13 2.18
C ASN A 69 -13.74 12.38 3.13
N LEU A 70 -14.22 11.29 3.73
CA LEU A 70 -13.39 10.42 4.58
C LEU A 70 -12.17 9.83 3.82
N LEU A 71 -12.38 9.35 2.60
CA LEU A 71 -11.30 8.83 1.75
C LEU A 71 -10.25 9.92 1.47
N LYS A 72 -10.69 11.15 1.17
CA LYS A 72 -9.80 12.29 0.94
C LYS A 72 -8.98 12.66 2.18
N GLU A 73 -9.60 12.72 3.35
CA GLU A 73 -8.93 13.03 4.63
C GLU A 73 -7.88 11.98 5.00
N THR A 74 -8.14 10.72 4.68
CA THR A 74 -7.24 9.59 4.96
C THR A 74 -6.19 9.36 3.88
N GLY A 75 -6.25 10.10 2.76
CA GLY A 75 -5.31 9.97 1.64
C GLY A 75 -5.53 8.72 0.78
N PHE A 76 -6.68 8.06 0.88
CA PHE A 76 -7.05 6.92 0.05
C PHE A 76 -7.99 7.33 -1.09
N SER A 77 -7.90 6.64 -2.23
CA SER A 77 -8.84 6.83 -3.34
C SER A 77 -10.05 5.88 -3.27
N GLY A 78 -9.98 4.84 -2.43
CA GLY A 78 -11.04 3.85 -2.27
C GLY A 78 -10.52 2.48 -1.84
N PHE A 79 -11.45 1.56 -1.62
CA PHE A 79 -11.18 0.16 -1.33
C PHE A 79 -11.60 -0.69 -2.52
N ILE A 80 -10.80 -1.71 -2.82
CA ILE A 80 -11.10 -2.69 -3.86
C ILE A 80 -11.06 -4.09 -3.26
N PRO A 81 -11.81 -5.06 -3.82
CA PRO A 81 -11.67 -6.45 -3.43
C PRO A 81 -10.22 -6.92 -3.56
N ALA A 82 -9.79 -7.74 -2.60
CA ALA A 82 -8.51 -8.43 -2.71
C ALA A 82 -8.50 -9.33 -3.94
N ASP A 83 -7.42 -9.25 -4.70
CA ASP A 83 -7.17 -10.04 -5.90
C ASP A 83 -6.04 -11.04 -5.59
N ALA A 84 -6.33 -12.32 -5.75
CA ALA A 84 -5.37 -13.39 -5.48
C ALA A 84 -4.11 -13.25 -6.33
N GLU A 85 -4.23 -12.77 -7.57
CA GLU A 85 -3.06 -12.54 -8.44
C GLU A 85 -2.15 -11.45 -7.86
N ARG A 86 -2.72 -10.34 -7.41
CA ARG A 86 -1.98 -9.23 -6.78
C ARG A 86 -1.33 -9.63 -5.47
N LEU A 87 -1.98 -10.49 -4.68
CA LEU A 87 -1.45 -10.99 -3.42
C LEU A 87 -0.37 -12.07 -3.62
N SER A 88 -0.40 -12.82 -4.73
CA SER A 88 0.60 -13.86 -5.02
C SER A 88 2.03 -13.32 -5.11
N VAL A 89 2.20 -12.04 -5.48
CA VAL A 89 3.51 -11.39 -5.48
C VAL A 89 4.10 -11.38 -4.06
N MET A 90 3.27 -11.15 -3.03
CA MET A 90 3.73 -11.16 -1.62
C MET A 90 4.21 -12.55 -1.19
N GLU A 91 3.59 -13.62 -1.69
CA GLU A 91 4.01 -15.00 -1.40
C GLU A 91 5.41 -15.30 -1.96
N LYS A 92 5.72 -14.81 -3.17
CA LYS A 92 7.05 -14.96 -3.78
C LYS A 92 8.14 -14.31 -2.92
N TYR A 93 7.90 -13.11 -2.40
CA TYR A 93 8.85 -12.42 -1.54
C TYR A 93 9.03 -13.11 -0.17
N ASN A 94 7.95 -13.64 0.41
CA ASN A 94 8.03 -14.40 1.67
C ASN A 94 8.77 -15.74 1.51
N ALA A 95 8.63 -16.40 0.36
CA ALA A 95 9.34 -17.65 0.08
C ALA A 95 10.85 -17.44 -0.14
N ALA A 96 11.25 -16.33 -0.76
CA ALA A 96 12.66 -15.98 -0.98
C ALA A 96 13.41 -15.52 0.29
N SER A 97 12.69 -15.28 1.40
CA SER A 97 13.26 -14.85 2.68
C SER A 97 13.55 -15.99 3.66
N LYS A 98 13.39 -17.25 3.23
CA LYS A 98 13.75 -18.47 3.97
C LYS A 98 15.00 -19.10 3.40
#